data_AF-A0A8S4MNH1-F1
#
_entry.id   AF-A0A8S4MNH1-F1
#
_cell.length_a   1.000
_cell.length_b   1.000
_cell.length_c   1.000
_cell.angle_alpha   90.00
_cell.angle_beta   90.00
_cell.angle_gamma   90.00
#
_symmetry.space_group_name_H-M   'P 1'
#
loop_
_entity.id
_entity.type
_entity.pdbx_description
1 polymer ?
#
loop_
_entity_poly.entity_id
_entity_poly.type
_entity_poly.pdbx_seq_one_letter_code
_entity_poly.pdbx_strand_id
1 'polypeptide(L)'
;MYKKNPPSGNMIGLVFRTIMSALKNKFTSQSREKRNHWLDWASDNYERDLVEDIKIVLHVMVLFLPLPMFFALSEQYGSRWTLQAEKMDGSLGPMGNIKPDQMQVTTALLILIFIPTFKGIVYPLLAKCNLLVKPLQRMGAGMFLVGASFLIAGLIELRLERTPITAPPVGKADLRIIHTSPCDLKVQGENNYNVTLSFAQTSGYQRLDAGSQDLTLVCAGYPDINTTVNLKSQSKLTVAVRVQNGELKDIQFYDAERRPKQAVSQVRLLLFMFDGALGNDANIILEGPHKYTILRVAGTSDTNLISMVPGSYRVLVAHNDSSYERVPQELVVKTGGVYTTILMLNNTQARLATFQDVSPYQMSMLWQIPQYVVLTAGAVLFCVTVLEFSFTQAPESMKSVMQAIWLLSSGFGNLITFTVADLRLFASRSSEFFFFAGLMGVVDIIFIILAVRYKYVTPRSGRDDELALVAGTAINARDDEFGSGISP
;
A
#
# COMPACT_ATOMS: atom_id res chain seq x y z
N MET A 1 -17.20 -38.88 16.89
CA MET A 1 -18.20 -38.17 17.74
C MET A 1 -17.57 -36.91 18.28
N TYR A 2 -18.14 -35.72 18.01
CA TYR A 2 -17.70 -34.47 18.63
C TYR A 2 -18.15 -34.46 20.10
N LYS A 3 -17.24 -34.77 21.04
CA LYS A 3 -17.55 -34.68 22.48
C LYS A 3 -17.72 -33.22 22.86
N LYS A 4 -18.96 -32.82 23.13
CA LYS A 4 -19.30 -31.48 23.63
C LYS A 4 -18.93 -31.45 25.12
N ASN A 5 -17.68 -31.13 25.43
CA ASN A 5 -17.28 -30.91 26.82
C ASN A 5 -18.10 -29.74 27.38
N PRO A 6 -18.60 -29.83 28.63
CA PRO A 6 -19.26 -28.69 29.28
C PRO A 6 -18.29 -27.49 29.26
N PRO A 7 -18.80 -26.25 29.17
CA PRO A 7 -17.93 -25.08 29.17
C PRO A 7 -17.06 -25.14 30.42
N SER A 8 -15.77 -25.43 30.23
CA SER A 8 -14.74 -25.17 31.21
C SER A 8 -14.92 -23.70 31.60
N GLY A 9 -14.89 -23.36 32.89
CA GLY A 9 -15.13 -22.00 33.35
C GLY A 9 -14.16 -20.97 32.75
N ASN A 10 -13.95 -19.81 33.39
CA ASN A 10 -12.98 -18.83 32.87
C ASN A 10 -11.53 -19.37 32.95
N MET A 11 -11.11 -20.17 31.95
CA MET A 11 -9.80 -20.82 31.90
C MET A 11 -8.67 -19.81 31.89
N ILE A 12 -8.83 -18.67 31.22
CA ILE A 12 -7.85 -17.58 31.22
C ILE A 12 -7.69 -17.02 32.64
N GLY A 13 -8.80 -16.75 33.33
CA GLY A 13 -8.79 -16.30 34.71
C GLY A 13 -8.19 -17.33 35.67
N LEU A 14 -8.44 -18.62 35.43
CA LEU A 14 -7.87 -19.72 36.20
C LEU A 14 -6.35 -19.78 36.02
N VAL A 15 -5.85 -19.78 34.79
CA VAL A 15 -4.42 -19.76 34.46
C VAL A 15 -3.72 -18.56 35.11
N PHE A 16 -4.30 -17.37 35.01
CA PHE A 16 -3.72 -16.16 35.60
C PHE A 16 -3.62 -16.26 37.14
N ARG A 17 -4.67 -16.76 37.81
CA ARG A 17 -4.67 -16.97 39.26
C ARG A 17 -3.65 -18.03 39.67
N THR A 18 -3.54 -19.13 38.93
CA THR A 18 -2.57 -20.20 39.19
C THR A 18 -1.13 -19.68 39.06
N ILE A 19 -0.82 -18.90 38.02
CA ILE A 19 0.50 -18.26 37.84
C ILE A 19 0.78 -17.26 38.96
N MET A 20 -0.18 -16.38 39.30
CA MET A 20 -0.02 -15.43 40.41
C MET A 20 0.18 -16.12 41.75
N SER A 21 -0.55 -17.20 42.02
CA SER A 21 -0.38 -18.01 43.24
C SER A 21 0.98 -18.69 43.27
N ALA A 22 1.46 -19.26 42.15
CA ALA A 22 2.80 -19.84 42.05
C ALA A 22 3.89 -18.81 42.35
N LEU A 23 3.79 -17.61 41.77
CA LEU A 23 4.75 -16.52 41.99
C LEU A 23 4.72 -16.03 43.44
N LYS A 24 3.52 -15.77 43.98
CA LYS A 24 3.34 -15.34 45.38
C LYS A 24 3.93 -16.36 46.35
N ASN A 25 3.61 -17.64 46.16
CA ASN A 25 4.14 -18.72 46.98
C ASN A 25 5.67 -18.85 46.84
N LYS A 26 6.22 -18.78 45.63
CA LYS A 26 7.68 -18.78 45.42
C LYS A 26 8.40 -17.66 46.19
N PHE A 27 7.82 -16.45 46.26
CA PHE A 27 8.41 -15.32 46.97
C PHE A 27 8.11 -15.31 48.49
N THR A 28 7.01 -15.93 48.93
CA THR A 28 6.60 -15.96 50.35
C THR A 28 7.20 -17.17 51.09
N SER A 29 7.46 -18.27 50.38
CA SER A 29 7.95 -19.51 50.96
C SER A 29 9.46 -19.46 51.19
N GLN A 30 9.84 -19.33 52.45
CA GLN A 30 11.20 -19.55 52.98
C GLN A 30 11.61 -21.05 53.04
N SER A 31 10.88 -21.94 52.35
CA SER A 31 11.02 -23.39 52.53
C SER A 31 12.17 -23.99 51.71
N ARG A 32 12.84 -24.98 52.31
CA ARG A 32 14.06 -25.66 51.84
C ARG A 32 13.82 -26.71 50.75
N GLU A 33 12.58 -26.88 50.25
CA GLU A 33 12.25 -27.89 49.26
C GLU A 33 12.61 -27.44 47.84
N LYS A 34 13.55 -28.16 47.21
CA LYS A 34 13.86 -27.96 45.78
C LYS A 34 12.75 -28.59 44.92
N ARG A 35 11.86 -27.76 44.38
CA ARG A 35 10.94 -28.15 43.31
C ARG A 35 11.63 -28.00 41.94
N ASN A 36 11.35 -28.91 41.00
CA ASN A 36 12.00 -28.95 39.69
C ASN A 36 11.57 -27.79 38.77
N HIS A 37 10.33 -27.32 38.87
CA HIS A 37 9.82 -26.18 38.11
C HIS A 37 9.18 -25.12 39.02
N TRP A 38 9.33 -23.83 38.69
CA TRP A 38 8.80 -22.73 39.51
C TRP A 38 7.27 -22.70 39.59
N LEU A 39 6.58 -23.28 38.60
CA LEU A 39 5.12 -23.40 38.61
C LEU A 39 4.61 -24.48 39.56
N ASP A 40 5.48 -25.39 40.03
CA ASP A 40 5.09 -26.43 40.98
C ASP A 40 4.63 -25.84 42.32
N TRP A 41 5.01 -24.60 42.65
CA TRP A 41 4.53 -23.89 43.85
C TRP A 41 3.02 -23.59 43.85
N ALA A 42 2.33 -23.81 42.72
CA ALA A 42 0.86 -23.76 42.66
C ALA A 42 0.18 -25.11 42.93
N SER A 43 0.91 -26.22 42.97
CA SER A 43 0.31 -27.56 43.18
C SER A 43 -0.38 -27.73 44.53
N ASP A 44 -0.11 -26.83 45.48
CA ASP A 44 -0.68 -26.86 46.82
C ASP A 44 -2.14 -26.37 46.82
N ASN A 45 -2.52 -25.54 45.83
CA ASN A 45 -3.83 -24.90 45.72
C ASN A 45 -4.61 -25.29 44.45
N TYR A 46 -3.99 -26.01 43.51
CA TYR A 46 -4.53 -26.31 42.19
C TYR A 46 -4.24 -27.75 41.75
N GLU A 47 -5.10 -28.30 40.89
CA GLU A 47 -4.92 -29.64 40.32
C GLU A 47 -3.58 -29.77 39.57
N ARG A 48 -2.90 -30.91 39.73
CA ARG A 48 -1.60 -31.17 39.10
C ARG A 48 -1.67 -31.16 37.58
N ASP A 49 -2.77 -31.65 37.00
CA ASP A 49 -3.00 -31.65 35.54
C ASP A 49 -3.08 -30.22 34.99
N LEU A 50 -3.78 -29.31 35.70
CA LEU A 50 -3.83 -27.91 35.32
C LEU A 50 -2.44 -27.25 35.35
N VAL A 51 -1.64 -27.54 36.38
CA VAL A 51 -0.27 -27.01 36.50
C VAL A 51 0.62 -27.52 35.36
N GLU A 52 0.49 -28.79 34.98
CA GLU A 52 1.23 -29.37 33.86
C GLU A 52 0.79 -28.81 32.50
N ASP A 53 -0.53 -28.65 32.29
CA ASP A 53 -1.09 -28.01 31.10
C ASP A 53 -0.56 -26.58 30.93
N ILE A 54 -0.48 -25.80 32.02
CA ILE A 54 0.10 -24.45 31.99
C ILE A 54 1.59 -24.48 31.66
N LYS A 55 2.36 -25.47 32.13
CA LYS A 55 3.78 -25.60 31.75
C LYS A 55 3.93 -25.85 30.25
N ILE A 56 3.07 -26.69 29.66
CA ILE A 56 3.07 -26.96 28.22
C ILE A 56 2.77 -25.67 27.45
N VAL A 57 1.73 -24.93 27.85
CA VAL A 57 1.36 -23.64 27.24
C VAL A 57 2.51 -22.64 27.34
N LEU A 58 3.15 -22.50 28.50
CA LEU A 58 4.30 -21.61 28.68
C LEU A 58 5.48 -22.02 27.79
N HIS A 59 5.69 -23.31 27.56
CA HIS A 59 6.73 -23.80 26.66
C HIS A 59 6.44 -23.44 25.20
N VAL A 60 5.18 -23.57 24.76
CA VAL A 60 4.72 -23.12 23.42
C VAL A 60 4.82 -21.59 23.30
N MET A 61 4.52 -20.85 24.37
CA MET A 61 4.57 -19.39 24.38
C MET A 61 5.97 -18.84 24.12
N VAL A 62 7.03 -19.56 24.49
CA VAL A 62 8.41 -19.17 24.14
C VAL A 62 8.62 -19.15 22.63
N LEU A 63 8.03 -20.10 21.89
CA LEU A 63 8.05 -20.07 20.42
C LEU A 63 7.19 -18.94 19.84
N PHE A 64 6.29 -18.36 20.62
CA PHE A 64 5.41 -17.27 20.20
C PHE A 64 6.09 -15.89 20.34
N LEU A 65 7.23 -15.80 21.02
CA LEU A 65 7.96 -14.56 21.25
C LEU A 65 8.34 -13.81 19.94
N PRO A 66 8.66 -14.48 18.82
CA PRO A 66 8.90 -13.83 17.53
C PRO A 66 7.63 -13.35 16.78
N LEU A 67 6.43 -13.81 17.16
CA LEU A 67 5.18 -13.53 16.43
C LEU A 67 4.80 -12.04 16.40
N PRO A 68 4.95 -11.26 17.48
CA PRO A 68 4.67 -9.82 17.42
C PRO A 68 5.41 -9.10 16.31
N MET A 69 6.67 -9.46 16.05
CA MET A 69 7.43 -8.88 14.95
C MET A 69 6.94 -9.33 13.58
N PHE A 70 6.56 -10.60 13.45
CA PHE A 70 5.90 -11.09 12.23
C PHE A 70 4.61 -10.31 11.93
N PHE A 71 3.76 -10.07 12.94
CA PHE A 71 2.55 -9.28 12.78
C PHE A 71 2.86 -7.80 12.51
N ALA A 72 3.86 -7.22 13.17
CA ALA A 72 4.26 -5.84 12.91
C ALA A 72 4.62 -5.60 11.44
N LEU A 73 5.36 -6.52 10.81
CA LEU A 73 5.59 -6.45 9.36
C LEU A 73 4.33 -6.79 8.57
N SER A 74 3.68 -7.89 8.89
CA SER A 74 2.55 -8.40 8.12
C SER A 74 1.30 -7.54 8.22
N GLU A 75 1.21 -6.56 9.11
CA GLU A 75 0.09 -5.60 9.18
C GLU A 75 0.42 -4.32 8.39
N GLN A 76 1.70 -4.00 8.17
CA GLN A 76 2.12 -2.81 7.42
C GLN A 76 1.73 -2.86 5.94
N TYR A 77 1.54 -4.03 5.33
CA TYR A 77 1.06 -4.11 3.94
C TYR A 77 -0.31 -3.44 3.74
N GLY A 78 -1.17 -3.40 4.78
CA GLY A 78 -2.47 -2.75 4.70
C GLY A 78 -2.37 -1.21 4.63
N SER A 79 -1.31 -0.62 5.18
CA SER A 79 -1.13 0.83 5.25
C SER A 79 -0.01 1.31 4.32
N ARG A 80 1.20 0.81 4.52
CA ARG A 80 2.40 1.27 3.80
C ARG A 80 2.36 0.93 2.32
N TRP A 81 1.87 -0.25 1.94
CA TRP A 81 1.79 -0.61 0.51
C TRP A 81 0.64 0.10 -0.19
N THR A 82 -0.46 0.39 0.50
CA THR A 82 -1.52 1.29 0.02
C THR A 82 -0.95 2.69 -0.27
N LEU A 83 -0.16 3.25 0.66
CA LEU A 83 0.53 4.53 0.46
C LEU A 83 1.62 4.51 -0.62
N GLN A 84 2.20 3.34 -0.91
CA GLN A 84 3.09 3.13 -2.04
C GLN A 84 2.30 3.12 -3.35
N ALA A 85 1.15 2.44 -3.38
CA ALA A 85 0.25 2.38 -4.53
C ALA A 85 -0.30 3.77 -4.89
N GLU A 86 -0.54 4.66 -3.92
CA GLU A 86 -0.89 6.08 -4.17
C GLU A 86 0.15 6.81 -5.03
N LYS A 87 1.39 6.32 -5.08
CA LYS A 87 2.49 6.86 -5.88
C LYS A 87 2.72 6.09 -7.19
N MET A 88 1.77 5.28 -7.62
CA MET A 88 1.87 4.42 -8.79
C MET A 88 0.69 4.66 -9.73
N ASP A 89 0.83 4.27 -11.00
CA ASP A 89 -0.24 4.39 -11.99
C ASP A 89 -1.21 3.21 -11.89
N GLY A 90 -2.47 3.48 -11.61
CA GLY A 90 -3.52 2.47 -11.46
C GLY A 90 -4.22 2.10 -12.77
N SER A 91 -3.83 2.69 -13.90
CA SER A 91 -4.47 2.41 -15.19
C SER A 91 -4.29 0.94 -15.62
N LEU A 92 -5.40 0.26 -15.88
CA LEU A 92 -5.45 -1.06 -16.51
C LEU A 92 -5.81 -0.98 -18.00
N GLY A 93 -5.63 0.20 -18.61
CA GLY A 93 -6.12 0.46 -19.96
C GLY A 93 -7.65 0.37 -20.03
N PRO A 94 -8.23 -0.48 -20.91
CA PRO A 94 -9.68 -0.53 -21.14
C PRO A 94 -10.49 -1.07 -19.95
N MET A 95 -9.84 -1.78 -19.01
CA MET A 95 -10.51 -2.37 -17.84
C MET A 95 -10.79 -1.36 -16.71
N GLY A 96 -10.34 -0.10 -16.89
CA GLY A 96 -10.52 0.98 -15.92
C GLY A 96 -9.26 1.28 -15.12
N ASN A 97 -9.45 1.81 -13.90
CA ASN A 97 -8.37 2.25 -13.03
C ASN A 97 -8.53 1.62 -11.64
N ILE A 98 -7.47 0.99 -11.14
CA ILE A 98 -7.42 0.43 -9.78
C ILE A 98 -7.11 1.53 -8.79
N LYS A 99 -7.90 1.64 -7.73
CA LYS A 99 -7.58 2.53 -6.62
C LYS A 99 -6.54 1.89 -5.68
N PRO A 100 -5.67 2.68 -5.04
CA PRO A 100 -4.62 2.17 -4.13
C PRO A 100 -5.11 1.18 -3.06
N ASP A 101 -6.26 1.45 -2.45
CA ASP A 101 -6.90 0.62 -1.43
C ASP A 101 -7.41 -0.72 -1.98
N GLN A 102 -7.83 -0.75 -3.24
CA GLN A 102 -8.31 -1.97 -3.91
C GLN A 102 -7.20 -3.00 -4.17
N MET A 103 -5.92 -2.60 -4.13
CA MET A 103 -4.79 -3.53 -4.29
C MET A 103 -4.78 -4.63 -3.21
N GLN A 104 -5.40 -4.39 -2.05
CA GLN A 104 -5.51 -5.38 -0.97
C GLN A 104 -6.36 -6.59 -1.34
N VAL A 105 -7.28 -6.47 -2.32
CA VAL A 105 -8.07 -7.60 -2.83
C VAL A 105 -7.16 -8.71 -3.36
N THR A 106 -5.98 -8.35 -3.89
CA THR A 106 -4.98 -9.30 -4.38
C THR A 106 -4.61 -10.32 -3.31
N THR A 107 -4.41 -9.91 -2.05
CA THR A 107 -4.07 -10.83 -0.96
C THR A 107 -5.18 -11.85 -0.71
N ALA A 108 -6.44 -11.42 -0.68
CA ALA A 108 -7.57 -12.32 -0.46
C ALA A 108 -7.69 -13.37 -1.58
N LEU A 109 -7.53 -12.95 -2.84
CA LEU A 109 -7.52 -13.85 -4.00
C LEU A 109 -6.33 -14.82 -3.94
N LEU A 110 -5.14 -14.34 -3.60
CA LEU A 110 -3.95 -15.16 -3.48
C LEU A 110 -4.08 -16.20 -2.37
N ILE A 111 -4.68 -15.87 -1.21
CA ILE A 111 -4.88 -16.85 -0.12
C ILE A 111 -5.80 -17.99 -0.58
N LEU A 112 -6.90 -17.66 -1.27
CA LEU A 112 -7.85 -18.65 -1.81
C LEU A 112 -7.18 -19.63 -2.77
N ILE A 113 -6.22 -19.15 -3.57
CA ILE A 113 -5.44 -19.98 -4.49
C ILE A 113 -4.34 -20.73 -3.72
N PHE A 114 -3.64 -20.06 -2.82
CA PHE A 114 -2.43 -20.60 -2.21
C PHE A 114 -2.72 -21.69 -1.18
N ILE A 115 -3.79 -21.62 -0.40
CA ILE A 115 -4.12 -22.69 0.55
C ILE A 115 -4.23 -24.07 -0.14
N PRO A 116 -5.08 -24.26 -1.17
CA PRO A 116 -5.18 -25.53 -1.87
C PRO A 116 -3.90 -25.87 -2.66
N THR A 117 -3.25 -24.89 -3.29
CA THR A 117 -1.98 -25.13 -4.00
C THR A 117 -0.87 -25.60 -3.07
N PHE A 118 -0.75 -25.01 -1.87
CA PHE A 118 0.26 -25.41 -0.90
C PHE A 118 0.01 -26.82 -0.38
N LYS A 119 -1.25 -27.14 -0.03
CA LYS A 119 -1.62 -28.46 0.47
C LYS A 119 -1.50 -29.55 -0.60
N GLY A 120 -1.93 -29.29 -1.83
CA GLY A 120 -1.99 -30.28 -2.91
C GLY A 120 -0.70 -30.45 -3.69
N ILE A 121 0.11 -29.39 -3.81
CA ILE A 121 1.28 -29.37 -4.70
C ILE A 121 2.56 -29.04 -3.93
N VAL A 122 2.61 -27.90 -3.23
CA VAL A 122 3.87 -27.40 -2.66
C VAL A 122 4.38 -28.31 -1.54
N TYR A 123 3.55 -28.68 -0.56
CA TYR A 123 3.98 -29.55 0.54
C TYR A 123 4.40 -30.95 0.10
N PRO A 124 3.67 -31.65 -0.79
CA PRO A 124 4.14 -32.93 -1.34
C PRO A 124 5.47 -32.82 -2.09
N LEU A 125 5.68 -31.76 -2.87
CA LEU A 125 6.94 -31.55 -3.59
C LEU A 125 8.11 -31.28 -2.64
N LEU A 126 7.90 -30.41 -1.65
CA LEU A 126 8.90 -30.13 -0.62
C LEU A 126 9.25 -31.39 0.19
N ALA A 127 8.24 -32.21 0.52
CA ALA A 127 8.43 -33.49 1.20
C ALA A 127 9.25 -34.49 0.37
N LYS A 128 9.05 -34.57 -0.95
CA LYS A 128 9.88 -35.39 -1.84
C LYS A 128 11.36 -34.99 -1.80
N CYS A 129 11.64 -33.71 -1.57
CA CYS A 129 13.00 -33.18 -1.44
C CYS A 129 13.53 -33.17 0.01
N ASN A 130 12.83 -33.77 0.97
CA ASN A 130 13.14 -33.68 2.42
C ASN A 130 13.29 -32.23 2.94
N LEU A 131 12.64 -31.28 2.28
CA LEU A 131 12.68 -29.86 2.61
C LEU A 131 11.38 -29.46 3.31
N LEU A 132 11.44 -28.62 4.35
CA LEU A 132 10.26 -28.08 5.05
C LEU A 132 9.23 -29.15 5.49
N VAL A 133 9.72 -30.32 5.92
CA VAL A 133 8.87 -31.44 6.35
C VAL A 133 8.26 -31.14 7.72
N LYS A 134 9.04 -30.53 8.63
CA LYS A 134 8.60 -30.23 10.00
C LYS A 134 7.80 -28.92 10.06
N PRO A 135 6.75 -28.82 10.90
CA PRO A 135 5.98 -27.58 11.09
C PRO A 135 6.86 -26.36 11.41
N LEU A 136 7.82 -26.52 12.32
CA LEU A 136 8.73 -25.44 12.71
C LEU A 136 9.61 -24.94 11.55
N GLN A 137 10.00 -25.81 10.62
CA GLN A 137 10.76 -25.40 9.43
C GLN A 137 9.89 -24.57 8.48
N ARG A 138 8.62 -24.95 8.30
CA ARG A 138 7.65 -24.19 7.49
C ARG A 138 7.40 -22.81 8.07
N MET A 139 7.32 -22.70 9.39
CA MET A 139 7.19 -21.41 10.09
C MET A 139 8.37 -20.50 9.80
N GLY A 140 9.62 -20.99 9.94
CA GLY A 140 10.82 -20.19 9.62
C GLY A 140 10.86 -19.77 8.15
N ALA A 141 10.55 -20.67 7.22
CA ALA A 141 10.45 -20.29 5.80
C ALA A 141 9.38 -19.24 5.52
N GLY A 142 8.25 -19.30 6.24
CA GLY A 142 7.21 -18.27 6.16
C GLY A 142 7.69 -16.90 6.62
N MET A 143 8.41 -16.86 7.75
CA MET A 143 9.03 -15.65 8.29
C MET A 143 10.06 -15.04 7.34
N PHE A 144 10.91 -15.88 6.74
CA PHE A 144 11.87 -15.49 5.71
C PHE A 144 11.18 -14.86 4.50
N LEU A 145 10.12 -15.48 3.97
CA LEU A 145 9.38 -14.96 2.83
C LEU A 145 8.70 -13.63 3.14
N VAL A 146 8.15 -13.45 4.34
CA VAL A 146 7.59 -12.14 4.75
C VAL A 146 8.68 -11.06 4.73
N GLY A 147 9.87 -11.35 5.28
CA GLY A 147 11.02 -10.44 5.18
C GLY A 147 11.42 -10.13 3.73
N ALA A 148 11.45 -11.15 2.86
CA ALA A 148 11.75 -10.99 1.44
C ALA A 148 10.73 -10.12 0.70
N SER A 149 9.44 -10.19 1.07
CA SER A 149 8.42 -9.32 0.47
C SER A 149 8.67 -7.83 0.77
N PHE A 150 9.19 -7.51 1.96
CA PHE A 150 9.60 -6.16 2.34
C PHE A 150 10.87 -5.69 1.62
N LEU A 151 11.79 -6.61 1.29
CA LEU A 151 12.92 -6.26 0.41
C LEU A 151 12.43 -5.86 -0.98
N ILE A 152 11.48 -6.61 -1.56
CA ILE A 152 10.87 -6.29 -2.85
C ILE A 152 10.16 -4.93 -2.77
N ALA A 153 9.39 -4.68 -1.70
CA ALA A 153 8.72 -3.41 -1.47
C ALA A 153 9.69 -2.23 -1.34
N GLY A 154 10.81 -2.43 -0.63
CA GLY A 154 11.91 -1.48 -0.52
C GLY A 154 12.54 -1.15 -1.87
N LEU A 155 12.76 -2.15 -2.72
CA LEU A 155 13.30 -1.97 -4.06
C LEU A 155 12.34 -1.18 -4.97
N ILE A 156 11.04 -1.45 -4.89
CA ILE A 156 10.01 -0.70 -5.62
C ILE A 156 9.95 0.75 -5.13
N GLU A 157 9.91 0.98 -3.81
CA GLU A 157 9.88 2.34 -3.24
C GLU A 157 11.13 3.12 -3.63
N LEU A 158 12.31 2.49 -3.63
CA LEU A 158 13.56 3.12 -4.03
C LEU A 158 13.56 3.52 -5.52
N ARG A 159 12.82 2.82 -6.38
CA ARG A 159 12.59 3.24 -7.78
C ARG A 159 11.62 4.41 -7.86
N LEU A 160 10.58 4.44 -7.04
CA LEU A 160 9.63 5.55 -6.99
C LEU A 160 10.29 6.84 -6.49
N GLU A 161 11.10 6.76 -5.43
CA GLU A 161 11.83 7.90 -4.85
C GLU A 161 12.85 8.52 -5.81
N ARG A 162 13.38 7.75 -6.77
CA ARG A 162 14.31 8.24 -7.83
C ARG A 162 13.65 9.10 -8.91
N THR A 163 12.34 9.34 -8.86
CA THR A 163 11.65 10.24 -9.80
C THR A 163 11.35 11.59 -9.12
N PRO A 164 12.36 12.45 -8.91
CA PRO A 164 12.14 13.73 -8.24
C PRO A 164 11.25 14.63 -9.08
N ILE A 165 10.11 15.02 -8.53
CA ILE A 165 9.55 16.35 -8.80
C ILE A 165 10.00 17.19 -7.63
N THR A 166 11.27 17.60 -7.67
CA THR A 166 11.78 18.50 -6.65
C THR A 166 11.31 19.90 -6.99
N ALA A 167 10.77 20.60 -6.01
CA ALA A 167 10.64 22.04 -6.08
C ALA A 167 12.03 22.65 -6.39
N PRO A 168 12.09 23.85 -7.01
CA PRO A 168 13.34 24.55 -7.21
C PRO A 168 14.12 24.70 -5.89
N PRO A 169 15.47 24.72 -5.93
CA PRO A 169 16.28 24.93 -4.73
C PRO A 169 16.03 26.32 -4.13
N VAL A 170 16.40 26.49 -2.86
CA VAL A 170 16.24 27.77 -2.14
C VAL A 170 16.93 28.90 -2.91
N GLY A 171 16.23 30.02 -3.09
CA GLY A 171 16.70 31.18 -3.86
C GLY A 171 16.43 31.11 -5.37
N LYS A 172 15.86 30.01 -5.88
CA LYS A 172 15.49 29.86 -7.30
C LYS A 172 14.00 29.60 -7.48
N ALA A 173 13.50 29.89 -8.68
CA ALA A 173 12.15 29.60 -9.13
C ALA A 173 12.19 29.08 -10.57
N ASP A 174 11.16 28.34 -11.00
CA ASP A 174 11.03 27.94 -12.39
C ASP A 174 9.90 28.75 -13.05
N LEU A 175 10.20 29.43 -14.16
CA LEU A 175 9.26 30.20 -14.97
C LEU A 175 8.90 29.43 -16.24
N ARG A 176 7.62 29.37 -16.57
CA ARG A 176 7.12 28.83 -17.83
C ARG A 176 6.21 29.84 -18.52
N ILE A 177 6.35 29.94 -19.83
CA ILE A 177 5.49 30.80 -20.65
C ILE A 177 4.65 29.91 -21.53
N ILE A 178 3.35 30.20 -21.58
CA ILE A 178 2.41 29.54 -22.48
C ILE A 178 1.88 30.57 -23.46
N HIS A 179 2.10 30.30 -24.73
CA HIS A 179 1.78 31.24 -25.79
C HIS A 179 0.50 30.79 -26.52
N THR A 180 -0.49 31.67 -26.56
CA THR A 180 -1.82 31.39 -27.17
C THR A 180 -2.31 32.47 -28.13
N SER A 181 -1.51 33.50 -28.37
CA SER A 181 -1.83 34.56 -29.34
C SER A 181 -1.61 34.08 -30.79
N PRO A 182 -2.32 34.66 -31.78
CA PRO A 182 -2.27 34.22 -33.19
C PRO A 182 -1.02 34.69 -33.95
N CYS A 183 0.00 35.19 -33.26
CA CYS A 183 1.28 35.71 -33.79
C CYS A 183 2.44 34.84 -33.29
N ASP A 184 3.67 35.04 -33.77
CA ASP A 184 4.84 34.51 -33.05
C ASP A 184 5.20 35.44 -31.89
N LEU A 185 5.20 34.90 -30.67
CA LEU A 185 5.51 35.65 -29.46
C LEU A 185 7.01 35.58 -29.17
N LYS A 186 7.64 36.74 -29.08
CA LYS A 186 9.01 36.91 -28.60
C LYS A 186 8.98 37.44 -27.18
N VAL A 187 9.58 36.70 -26.26
CA VAL A 187 9.70 37.13 -24.86
C VAL A 187 11.14 37.48 -24.58
N GLN A 188 11.35 38.72 -24.17
CA GLN A 188 12.65 39.25 -23.76
C GLN A 188 12.60 39.53 -22.25
N GLY A 189 13.55 39.02 -21.50
CA GLY A 189 13.67 39.27 -20.06
C GLY A 189 15.07 39.72 -19.69
N GLU A 190 15.27 39.99 -18.40
CA GLU A 190 16.58 40.25 -17.83
C GLU A 190 17.54 39.06 -18.04
N ASN A 191 18.85 39.32 -18.07
CA ASN A 191 19.91 38.31 -18.27
C ASN A 191 19.89 37.56 -19.63
N ASN A 192 19.55 38.24 -20.73
CA ASN A 192 19.46 37.66 -22.08
C ASN A 192 18.46 36.49 -22.19
N TYR A 193 17.44 36.45 -21.33
CA TYR A 193 16.31 35.54 -21.54
C TYR A 193 15.61 35.95 -22.83
N ASN A 194 15.72 35.12 -23.87
CA ASN A 194 15.04 35.36 -25.14
C ASN A 194 14.44 34.04 -25.64
N VAL A 195 13.12 33.99 -25.72
CA VAL A 195 12.38 32.81 -26.20
C VAL A 195 11.40 33.25 -27.26
N THR A 196 11.41 32.56 -28.40
CA THR A 196 10.39 32.73 -29.44
C THR A 196 9.47 31.51 -29.41
N LEU A 197 8.17 31.74 -29.27
CA LEU A 197 7.14 30.71 -29.18
C LEU A 197 6.16 30.87 -30.33
N SER A 198 5.93 29.78 -31.07
CA SER A 198 4.84 29.72 -32.04
C SER A 198 3.51 29.41 -31.35
N PHE A 199 2.41 29.56 -32.09
CA PHE A 199 1.05 29.35 -31.56
C PHE A 199 0.91 28.01 -30.79
N ALA A 200 0.30 28.08 -29.60
CA ALA A 200 0.03 26.93 -28.71
C ALA A 200 1.29 26.16 -28.24
N GLN A 201 2.45 26.81 -28.22
CA GLN A 201 3.68 26.28 -27.65
C GLN A 201 3.97 26.82 -26.24
N THR A 202 4.86 26.13 -25.54
CA THR A 202 5.39 26.55 -24.24
C THR A 202 6.91 26.61 -24.27
N SER A 203 7.50 27.53 -23.50
CA SER A 203 8.95 27.64 -23.34
C SER A 203 9.57 26.49 -22.53
N GLY A 204 8.75 25.64 -21.90
CA GLY A 204 9.21 24.74 -20.85
C GLY A 204 9.54 25.51 -19.56
N TYR A 205 9.86 24.77 -18.49
CA TYR A 205 10.27 25.39 -17.23
C TYR A 205 11.73 25.83 -17.32
N GLN A 206 11.96 27.14 -17.26
CA GLN A 206 13.29 27.72 -17.19
C GLN A 206 13.58 28.19 -15.77
N ARG A 207 14.75 27.80 -15.25
CA ARG A 207 15.16 28.13 -13.89
C ARG A 207 15.78 29.51 -13.82
N LEU A 208 15.25 30.34 -12.93
CA LEU A 208 15.63 31.73 -12.72
C LEU A 208 15.83 31.99 -11.22
N ASP A 209 16.54 33.06 -10.89
CA ASP A 209 16.73 33.48 -9.50
C ASP A 209 15.44 34.14 -8.96
N ALA A 210 15.14 33.89 -7.69
CA ALA A 210 13.94 34.43 -7.05
C ALA A 210 14.01 35.95 -6.90
N GLY A 211 12.92 36.65 -7.19
CA GLY A 211 12.85 38.10 -7.23
C GLY A 211 11.79 38.62 -8.19
N SER A 212 11.70 39.96 -8.30
CA SER A 212 10.93 40.60 -9.37
C SER A 212 11.78 40.60 -10.63
N GLN A 213 11.22 40.15 -11.75
CA GLN A 213 11.86 40.23 -13.06
C GLN A 213 10.91 40.89 -14.05
N ASP A 214 11.47 41.74 -14.91
CA ASP A 214 10.71 42.43 -15.93
C ASP A 214 10.82 41.68 -17.25
N LEU A 215 9.67 41.40 -17.87
CA LEU A 215 9.55 40.71 -19.15
C LEU A 215 8.85 41.61 -20.16
N THR A 216 9.45 41.74 -21.34
CA THR A 216 8.85 42.39 -22.50
C THR A 216 8.32 41.33 -23.45
N LEU A 217 7.01 41.37 -23.69
CA LEU A 217 6.29 40.47 -24.59
C LEU A 217 6.03 41.20 -25.92
N VAL A 218 6.63 40.72 -26.99
CA VAL A 218 6.55 41.29 -28.34
C VAL A 218 5.81 40.33 -29.25
N CYS A 219 4.73 40.80 -29.86
CA CYS A 219 3.88 40.02 -30.76
C CYS A 219 3.57 40.88 -31.99
N ALA A 220 3.91 40.38 -33.18
CA ALA A 220 3.71 41.14 -34.40
C ALA A 220 2.22 41.47 -34.62
N GLY A 221 1.89 42.75 -34.75
CA GLY A 221 0.52 43.24 -34.97
C GLY A 221 -0.23 43.68 -33.72
N TYR A 222 0.40 43.63 -32.54
CA TYR A 222 -0.17 44.04 -31.27
C TYR A 222 0.81 44.94 -30.50
N PRO A 223 0.34 45.84 -29.61
CA PRO A 223 1.23 46.65 -28.79
C PRO A 223 2.03 45.77 -27.82
N ASP A 224 3.32 46.07 -27.68
CA ASP A 224 4.22 45.38 -26.75
C ASP A 224 3.77 45.65 -25.31
N ILE A 225 3.86 44.63 -24.47
CA ILE A 225 3.53 44.73 -23.04
C ILE A 225 4.76 44.41 -22.20
N ASN A 226 5.03 45.27 -21.22
CA ASN A 226 6.01 45.01 -20.16
C ASN A 226 5.26 44.47 -18.95
N THR A 227 5.53 43.22 -18.57
CA THR A 227 4.95 42.58 -17.39
C THR A 227 6.03 42.27 -16.38
N THR A 228 5.73 42.51 -15.11
CA THR A 228 6.64 42.19 -14.00
C THR A 228 6.18 40.89 -13.36
N VAL A 229 7.10 39.92 -13.23
CA VAL A 229 6.82 38.61 -12.64
C VAL A 229 7.48 38.50 -11.27
N ASN A 230 6.69 38.08 -10.27
CA ASN A 230 7.19 37.90 -8.92
C ASN A 230 7.51 36.42 -8.66
N LEU A 231 8.79 36.07 -8.77
CA LEU A 231 9.29 34.72 -8.61
C LEU A 231 9.60 34.44 -7.13
N LYS A 232 8.75 33.63 -6.48
CA LYS A 232 8.98 33.19 -5.10
C LYS A 232 9.98 32.03 -5.07
N SER A 233 10.88 32.04 -4.09
CA SER A 233 11.81 30.94 -3.86
C SER A 233 11.06 29.61 -3.72
N GLN A 234 11.56 28.57 -4.39
CA GLN A 234 11.00 27.21 -4.44
C GLN A 234 9.62 27.08 -5.11
N SER A 235 9.20 28.09 -5.88
CA SER A 235 7.91 28.06 -6.59
C SER A 235 8.06 27.90 -8.10
N LYS A 236 6.97 27.45 -8.74
CA LYS A 236 6.83 27.40 -10.19
C LYS A 236 5.78 28.42 -10.61
N LEU A 237 6.13 29.32 -11.51
CA LEU A 237 5.23 30.35 -12.04
C LEU A 237 4.99 30.09 -13.52
N THR A 238 3.74 30.11 -13.94
CA THR A 238 3.36 30.11 -15.34
C THR A 238 2.74 31.44 -15.73
N VAL A 239 3.19 31.99 -16.85
CA VAL A 239 2.65 33.18 -17.49
C VAL A 239 1.99 32.76 -18.80
N ALA A 240 0.68 32.85 -18.86
CA ALA A 240 -0.07 32.60 -20.08
C ALA A 240 -0.37 33.92 -20.78
N VAL A 241 0.04 34.04 -22.04
CA VAL A 241 -0.13 35.25 -22.85
C VAL A 241 -1.28 35.06 -23.83
N ARG A 242 -2.20 36.02 -23.86
CA ARG A 242 -3.40 36.02 -24.71
C ARG A 242 -3.63 37.39 -25.36
N VAL A 243 -4.50 37.41 -26.37
CA VAL A 243 -5.06 38.65 -26.92
C VAL A 243 -6.48 38.82 -26.38
N GLN A 244 -6.82 40.03 -25.93
CA GLN A 244 -8.16 40.41 -25.50
C GLN A 244 -8.45 41.85 -25.92
N ASN A 245 -9.55 42.09 -26.65
CA ASN A 245 -9.92 43.40 -27.18
C ASN A 245 -8.82 44.06 -28.03
N GLY A 246 -8.09 43.26 -28.83
CA GLY A 246 -6.98 43.77 -29.65
C GLY A 246 -5.71 44.15 -28.88
N GLU A 247 -5.59 43.83 -27.58
CA GLU A 247 -4.39 44.06 -26.77
C GLU A 247 -3.84 42.74 -26.22
N LEU A 248 -2.51 42.67 -26.04
CA LEU A 248 -1.87 41.57 -25.33
C LEU A 248 -2.13 41.71 -23.83
N LYS A 249 -2.53 40.60 -23.19
CA LYS A 249 -2.66 40.49 -21.74
C LYS A 249 -2.02 39.21 -21.26
N ASP A 250 -1.40 39.28 -20.08
CA ASP A 250 -0.87 38.13 -19.38
C ASP A 250 -1.79 37.69 -18.23
N ILE A 251 -1.78 36.38 -17.96
CA ILE A 251 -2.32 35.79 -16.74
C ILE A 251 -1.18 35.06 -16.05
N GLN A 252 -0.95 35.39 -14.80
CA GLN A 252 0.10 34.78 -13.98
C GLN A 252 -0.53 33.90 -12.90
N PHE A 253 -0.05 32.67 -12.77
CA PHE A 253 -0.47 31.78 -11.70
C PHE A 253 0.67 30.86 -11.27
N TYR A 254 0.65 30.49 -9.99
CA TYR A 254 1.59 29.49 -9.47
C TYR A 254 1.10 28.07 -9.80
N ASP A 255 2.01 27.24 -10.25
CA ASP A 255 1.76 25.83 -10.55
C ASP A 255 1.86 24.96 -9.30
N ALA A 256 1.29 23.76 -9.39
CA ALA A 256 1.42 22.78 -8.32
C ALA A 256 2.90 22.37 -8.13
N GLU A 257 3.44 22.65 -6.95
CA GLU A 257 4.82 22.29 -6.59
C GLU A 257 4.96 20.81 -6.20
N ARG A 258 3.84 20.15 -5.89
CA ARG A 258 3.80 18.76 -5.41
C ARG A 258 2.72 17.98 -6.16
N ARG A 259 2.95 16.68 -6.30
CA ARG A 259 1.91 15.77 -6.82
C ARG A 259 0.68 15.81 -5.90
N PRO A 260 -0.53 15.70 -6.44
CA PRO A 260 -1.73 15.54 -5.64
C PRO A 260 -1.64 14.26 -4.79
N LYS A 261 -2.22 14.31 -3.59
CA LYS A 261 -2.38 13.15 -2.71
C LYS A 261 -3.54 12.27 -3.21
N GLN A 262 -3.60 10.99 -2.85
CA GLN A 262 -4.75 10.08 -3.08
C GLN A 262 -5.00 9.59 -4.53
N ALA A 263 -3.97 9.37 -5.36
CA ALA A 263 -4.12 8.81 -6.71
C ALA A 263 -5.12 9.54 -7.64
N VAL A 264 -5.42 10.81 -7.36
CA VAL A 264 -6.20 11.69 -8.24
C VAL A 264 -5.26 12.48 -9.15
N SER A 265 -5.84 13.11 -10.16
CA SER A 265 -5.14 14.07 -11.02
C SER A 265 -5.77 15.44 -10.84
N GLN A 266 -5.03 16.50 -11.15
CA GLN A 266 -5.57 17.85 -11.08
C GLN A 266 -5.48 18.53 -12.43
N VAL A 267 -6.52 19.27 -12.78
CA VAL A 267 -6.58 20.04 -14.02
C VAL A 267 -6.93 21.48 -13.70
N ARG A 268 -6.10 22.41 -14.17
CA ARG A 268 -6.43 23.83 -14.28
C ARG A 268 -6.98 24.07 -15.67
N LEU A 269 -8.11 24.75 -15.78
CA LEU A 269 -8.74 25.08 -17.06
C LEU A 269 -8.67 26.59 -17.28
N LEU A 270 -8.04 27.01 -18.38
CA LEU A 270 -7.99 28.41 -18.81
C LEU A 270 -8.89 28.58 -20.03
N LEU A 271 -9.78 29.57 -19.98
CA LEU A 271 -10.67 29.88 -21.08
C LEU A 271 -10.21 31.14 -21.81
N PHE A 272 -9.80 30.99 -23.07
CA PHE A 272 -9.42 32.09 -23.94
C PHE A 272 -10.43 32.22 -25.08
N MET A 273 -11.18 33.32 -25.04
CA MET A 273 -12.15 33.67 -26.07
C MET A 273 -11.54 34.75 -26.95
N PHE A 274 -11.47 34.52 -28.26
CA PHE A 274 -11.15 35.58 -29.22
C PHE A 274 -12.36 36.52 -29.36
N ASP A 275 -12.10 37.80 -29.61
CA ASP A 275 -13.13 38.85 -29.62
C ASP A 275 -14.38 38.44 -30.44
N GLY A 276 -15.54 38.44 -29.77
CA GLY A 276 -16.85 38.11 -30.36
C GLY A 276 -17.31 36.65 -30.26
N ALA A 277 -16.53 35.75 -29.64
CA ALA A 277 -16.80 34.31 -29.71
C ALA A 277 -17.90 33.76 -28.78
N LEU A 278 -18.24 34.42 -27.66
CA LEU A 278 -19.38 34.09 -26.79
C LEU A 278 -19.62 35.25 -25.83
N GLY A 279 -20.82 35.31 -25.22
CA GLY A 279 -21.09 36.22 -24.10
C GLY A 279 -20.10 36.02 -22.95
N ASN A 280 -20.13 36.94 -21.98
CA ASN A 280 -19.13 37.01 -20.90
C ASN A 280 -18.98 35.74 -20.04
N ASP A 281 -19.76 34.67 -20.19
CA ASP A 281 -19.67 33.42 -19.44
C ASP A 281 -19.77 32.21 -20.41
N ALA A 282 -18.98 31.15 -20.18
CA ALA A 282 -19.14 29.88 -20.87
C ALA A 282 -19.24 28.72 -19.86
N ASN A 283 -20.24 27.85 -20.06
CA ASN A 283 -20.35 26.62 -19.27
C ASN A 283 -19.62 25.50 -20.00
N ILE A 284 -18.60 24.96 -19.36
CA ILE A 284 -17.79 23.87 -19.91
C ILE A 284 -18.19 22.58 -19.20
N ILE A 285 -18.59 21.58 -19.98
CA ILE A 285 -18.97 20.27 -19.46
C ILE A 285 -17.87 19.28 -19.83
N LEU A 286 -17.28 18.67 -18.80
CA LEU A 286 -16.32 17.59 -18.94
C LEU A 286 -17.06 16.27 -18.73
N GLU A 287 -17.35 15.57 -19.82
CA GLU A 287 -18.00 14.27 -19.80
C GLU A 287 -16.92 13.17 -19.69
N GLY A 288 -16.82 12.56 -18.52
CA GLY A 288 -15.96 11.41 -18.28
C GLY A 288 -16.74 10.09 -18.30
N PRO A 289 -16.05 8.94 -18.33
CA PRO A 289 -16.66 7.61 -18.46
C PRO A 289 -17.62 7.22 -17.32
N HIS A 290 -17.51 7.84 -16.14
CA HIS A 290 -18.34 7.52 -14.96
C HIS A 290 -18.97 8.75 -14.26
N LYS A 291 -18.67 9.98 -14.73
CA LYS A 291 -19.19 11.22 -14.14
C LYS A 291 -19.05 12.37 -15.14
N TYR A 292 -20.06 13.23 -15.23
CA TYR A 292 -19.94 14.53 -15.86
C TYR A 292 -19.63 15.59 -14.79
N THR A 293 -18.69 16.49 -15.10
CA THR A 293 -18.37 17.64 -14.25
C THR A 293 -18.71 18.89 -15.02
N ILE A 294 -19.64 19.68 -14.49
CA ILE A 294 -20.00 20.98 -15.06
C ILE A 294 -19.13 22.03 -14.39
N LEU A 295 -18.35 22.74 -15.18
CA LEU A 295 -17.52 23.86 -14.76
C LEU A 295 -18.13 25.12 -15.34
N ARG A 296 -18.59 26.01 -14.46
CA ARG A 296 -18.99 27.35 -14.87
C ARG A 296 -17.74 28.23 -14.83
N VAL A 297 -17.29 28.67 -16.00
CA VAL A 297 -16.16 29.59 -16.11
C VAL A 297 -16.73 30.96 -16.47
N ALA A 298 -16.66 31.88 -15.51
CA ALA A 298 -17.11 33.25 -15.70
C ALA A 298 -16.04 34.02 -16.48
N GLY A 299 -16.33 34.34 -17.73
CA GLY A 299 -15.43 35.07 -18.63
C GLY A 299 -14.05 34.47 -18.82
N THR A 300 -13.16 35.33 -19.28
CA THR A 300 -11.76 35.03 -19.56
C THR A 300 -10.96 34.93 -18.25
N SER A 301 -11.31 33.98 -17.37
CA SER A 301 -10.74 33.81 -16.02
C SER A 301 -10.00 32.49 -15.82
N ASP A 302 -9.01 32.51 -14.92
CA ASP A 302 -8.31 31.32 -14.43
C ASP A 302 -9.23 30.54 -13.48
N THR A 303 -9.29 29.21 -13.65
CA THR A 303 -9.99 28.33 -12.72
C THR A 303 -9.03 27.74 -11.70
N ASN A 304 -9.50 27.56 -10.47
CA ASN A 304 -8.74 26.80 -9.47
C ASN A 304 -8.51 25.36 -9.95
N LEU A 305 -7.44 24.73 -9.44
CA LEU A 305 -7.15 23.31 -9.71
C LEU A 305 -8.34 22.43 -9.33
N ILE A 306 -8.89 21.71 -10.31
CA ILE A 306 -10.00 20.78 -10.13
C ILE A 306 -9.44 19.37 -10.05
N SER A 307 -9.85 18.63 -9.01
CA SER A 307 -9.50 17.21 -8.86
C SER A 307 -10.37 16.36 -9.78
N MET A 308 -9.72 15.59 -10.66
CA MET A 308 -10.35 14.70 -11.62
C MET A 308 -9.86 13.26 -11.44
N VAL A 309 -10.74 12.30 -11.73
CA VAL A 309 -10.38 10.88 -11.79
C VAL A 309 -9.53 10.68 -13.06
N PRO A 310 -8.49 9.84 -13.05
CA PRO A 310 -7.73 9.61 -14.28
C PRO A 310 -8.60 8.92 -15.33
N GLY A 311 -8.52 9.38 -16.58
CA GLY A 311 -9.32 8.90 -17.70
C GLY A 311 -9.32 9.87 -18.88
N SER A 312 -10.04 9.50 -19.94
CA SER A 312 -10.31 10.38 -21.08
C SER A 312 -11.63 11.11 -20.89
N TYR A 313 -11.61 12.43 -21.05
CA TYR A 313 -12.75 13.31 -20.90
C TYR A 313 -13.07 13.99 -22.22
N ARG A 314 -14.35 13.95 -22.61
CA ARG A 314 -14.87 14.73 -23.72
C ARG A 314 -15.18 16.13 -23.21
N VAL A 315 -14.74 17.13 -23.95
CA VAL A 315 -14.97 18.54 -23.62
C VAL A 315 -16.11 19.06 -24.47
N LEU A 316 -17.15 19.57 -23.82
CA LEU A 316 -18.31 20.19 -24.44
C LEU A 316 -18.41 21.63 -23.96
N VAL A 317 -18.68 22.54 -24.89
CA VAL A 317 -18.82 23.98 -24.61
C VAL A 317 -20.27 24.35 -24.83
N ALA A 318 -20.96 24.80 -23.79
CA ALA A 318 -22.34 25.23 -23.91
C ALA A 318 -22.39 26.69 -24.36
N HIS A 319 -23.08 26.94 -25.48
CA HIS A 319 -23.30 28.28 -26.03
C HIS A 319 -24.58 28.92 -25.45
N ASN A 320 -25.60 28.10 -25.17
CA ASN A 320 -26.84 28.42 -24.46
C ASN A 320 -27.29 27.17 -23.66
N ASP A 321 -28.38 27.26 -22.88
CA ASP A 321 -28.92 26.12 -22.10
C ASP A 321 -29.28 24.88 -22.95
N SER A 322 -29.34 25.00 -24.29
CA SER A 322 -29.76 23.93 -25.20
C SER A 322 -28.79 23.60 -26.34
N SER A 323 -27.67 24.32 -26.51
CA SER A 323 -26.70 24.08 -27.59
C SER A 323 -25.28 23.85 -27.07
N TYR A 324 -24.67 22.74 -27.49
CA TYR A 324 -23.32 22.34 -27.11
C TYR A 324 -22.44 22.17 -28.35
N GLU A 325 -21.25 22.76 -28.33
CA GLU A 325 -20.20 22.50 -29.31
C GLU A 325 -19.23 21.45 -28.74
N ARG A 326 -18.95 20.41 -29.53
CA ARG A 326 -18.01 19.37 -29.16
C ARG A 326 -16.60 19.77 -29.58
N VAL A 327 -15.68 19.80 -28.63
CA VAL A 327 -14.26 19.99 -28.94
C VAL A 327 -13.71 18.70 -29.58
N PRO A 328 -13.01 18.76 -30.72
CA PRO A 328 -12.53 17.57 -31.41
C PRO A 328 -11.50 16.74 -30.61
N GLN A 329 -10.76 17.40 -29.70
CA GLN A 329 -9.69 16.80 -28.92
C GLN A 329 -10.22 16.34 -27.55
N GLU A 330 -9.84 15.13 -27.13
CA GLU A 330 -10.15 14.62 -25.79
C GLU A 330 -9.08 15.04 -24.77
N LEU A 331 -9.53 15.38 -23.55
CA LEU A 331 -8.66 15.66 -22.43
C LEU A 331 -8.26 14.34 -21.75
N VAL A 332 -7.01 13.92 -21.91
CA VAL A 332 -6.50 12.69 -21.29
C VAL A 332 -5.74 13.04 -20.01
N VAL A 333 -6.24 12.53 -18.88
CA VAL A 333 -5.69 12.81 -17.56
C VAL A 333 -5.18 11.52 -16.93
N LYS A 334 -3.88 11.48 -16.56
CA LYS A 334 -3.24 10.31 -15.93
C LYS A 334 -2.92 10.55 -14.46
N THR A 335 -2.98 9.46 -13.68
CA THR A 335 -2.80 9.37 -12.23
C THR A 335 -1.61 10.19 -11.71
N GLY A 336 -1.86 11.09 -10.75
CA GLY A 336 -0.82 11.91 -10.13
C GLY A 336 -0.26 13.03 -11.01
N GLY A 337 -0.79 13.20 -12.23
CA GLY A 337 -0.44 14.31 -13.11
C GLY A 337 -1.22 15.57 -12.76
N VAL A 338 -0.57 16.71 -12.96
CA VAL A 338 -1.21 18.03 -12.91
C VAL A 338 -1.09 18.64 -14.30
N TYR A 339 -2.22 19.11 -14.82
CA TYR A 339 -2.33 19.60 -16.19
C TYR A 339 -2.92 21.00 -16.22
N THR A 340 -2.35 21.89 -17.01
CA THR A 340 -2.95 23.16 -17.38
C THR A 340 -3.52 23.01 -18.77
N THR A 341 -4.84 23.02 -18.88
CA THR A 341 -5.56 22.91 -20.14
C THR A 341 -6.10 24.27 -20.55
N ILE A 342 -5.83 24.66 -21.79
CA ILE A 342 -6.31 25.89 -22.38
C ILE A 342 -7.36 25.55 -23.42
N LEU A 343 -8.56 26.09 -23.23
CA LEU A 343 -9.63 26.03 -24.20
C LEU A 343 -9.65 27.36 -24.97
N MET A 344 -9.38 27.28 -26.27
CA MET A 344 -9.37 28.41 -27.18
C MET A 344 -10.66 28.37 -28.00
N LEU A 345 -11.48 29.41 -27.85
CA LEU A 345 -12.77 29.54 -28.53
C LEU A 345 -12.69 30.65 -29.57
N ASN A 346 -12.92 30.28 -30.83
CA ASN A 346 -13.12 31.19 -31.94
C ASN A 346 -14.57 31.04 -32.45
N ASN A 347 -15.07 31.98 -33.23
CA ASN A 347 -16.45 32.03 -33.75
C ASN A 347 -16.90 30.77 -34.52
N THR A 348 -15.96 29.90 -34.92
CA THR A 348 -16.23 28.73 -35.78
C THR A 348 -15.67 27.41 -35.25
N GLN A 349 -14.75 27.43 -34.27
CA GLN A 349 -14.07 26.23 -33.78
C GLN A 349 -13.57 26.41 -32.35
N ALA A 350 -13.80 25.40 -31.51
CA ALA A 350 -13.12 25.20 -30.24
C ALA A 350 -11.85 24.32 -30.39
N ARG A 351 -10.73 24.76 -29.82
CA ARG A 351 -9.45 24.00 -29.76
C ARG A 351 -8.97 23.83 -28.32
N LEU A 352 -8.38 22.68 -28.03
CA LEU A 352 -7.84 22.34 -26.71
C LEU A 352 -6.31 22.20 -26.79
N ALA A 353 -5.60 22.87 -25.89
CA ALA A 353 -4.18 22.63 -25.68
C ALA A 353 -3.95 22.22 -24.23
N THR A 354 -3.37 21.05 -23.99
CA THR A 354 -3.11 20.54 -22.64
C THR A 354 -1.60 20.50 -22.40
N PHE A 355 -1.16 21.23 -21.38
CA PHE A 355 0.21 21.28 -20.92
C PHE A 355 0.35 20.50 -19.61
N GLN A 356 1.46 19.79 -19.47
CA GLN A 356 1.76 19.01 -18.28
C GLN A 356 2.61 19.84 -17.33
N ASP A 357 2.08 20.13 -16.15
CA ASP A 357 2.76 20.89 -15.10
C ASP A 357 3.58 19.94 -14.22
N VAL A 358 2.96 18.80 -13.92
CA VAL A 358 3.55 17.71 -13.14
C VAL A 358 3.36 16.41 -13.89
N SER A 359 4.47 15.70 -14.14
CA SER A 359 4.45 14.39 -14.78
C SER A 359 3.65 13.37 -13.96
N PRO A 360 2.76 12.56 -14.56
CA PRO A 360 2.02 11.51 -13.87
C PRO A 360 2.95 10.41 -13.39
N TYR A 361 2.42 9.48 -12.61
CA TYR A 361 3.16 8.29 -12.24
C TYR A 361 3.38 7.42 -13.49
N GLN A 362 4.58 6.88 -13.65
CA GLN A 362 4.94 6.04 -14.80
C GLN A 362 4.95 4.55 -14.43
N MET A 363 5.14 4.22 -13.15
CA MET A 363 5.24 2.84 -12.68
C MET A 363 3.83 2.31 -12.38
N SER A 364 3.41 1.26 -13.08
CA SER A 364 2.11 0.63 -12.85
C SER A 364 2.01 0.02 -11.45
N MET A 365 0.85 0.16 -10.79
CA MET A 365 0.52 -0.50 -9.52
C MET A 365 0.69 -2.02 -9.57
N LEU A 366 0.58 -2.64 -10.75
CA LEU A 366 0.77 -4.09 -10.94
C LEU A 366 2.16 -4.57 -10.54
N TRP A 367 3.17 -3.68 -10.49
CA TRP A 367 4.49 -4.02 -9.95
C TRP A 367 4.49 -4.38 -8.47
N GLN A 368 3.39 -4.16 -7.73
CA GLN A 368 3.24 -4.65 -6.37
C GLN A 368 2.81 -6.13 -6.31
N ILE A 369 2.35 -6.75 -7.40
CA ILE A 369 1.91 -8.15 -7.37
C ILE A 369 3.01 -9.10 -6.84
N PRO A 370 4.29 -8.99 -7.26
CA PRO A 370 5.36 -9.84 -6.73
C PRO A 370 5.51 -9.80 -5.20
N GLN A 371 5.45 -8.62 -4.57
CA GLN A 371 5.53 -8.52 -3.11
C GLN A 371 4.29 -9.13 -2.42
N TYR A 372 3.09 -8.95 -2.98
CA TYR A 372 1.86 -9.59 -2.47
C TYR A 372 1.91 -11.11 -2.58
N VAL A 373 2.43 -11.65 -3.68
CA VAL A 373 2.64 -13.09 -3.89
C VAL A 373 3.58 -13.64 -2.82
N VAL A 374 4.75 -13.01 -2.63
CA VAL A 374 5.75 -13.48 -1.67
C VAL A 374 5.24 -13.37 -0.22
N LEU A 375 4.56 -12.26 0.12
CA LEU A 375 3.92 -12.08 1.44
C LEU A 375 2.87 -13.16 1.71
N THR A 376 2.00 -13.43 0.73
CA THR A 376 0.91 -14.38 0.89
C THR A 376 1.42 -15.81 1.02
N ALA A 377 2.45 -16.18 0.24
CA ALA A 377 3.14 -17.46 0.40
C ALA A 377 3.74 -17.60 1.81
N GLY A 378 4.40 -16.54 2.30
CA GLY A 378 4.96 -16.50 3.65
C GLY A 378 3.89 -16.62 4.74
N ALA A 379 2.79 -15.91 4.59
CA ALA A 379 1.66 -15.93 5.51
C ALA A 379 0.97 -17.31 5.56
N VAL A 380 0.80 -17.99 4.42
CA VAL A 380 0.25 -19.36 4.39
C VAL A 380 1.20 -20.34 5.09
N LEU A 381 2.50 -20.28 4.80
CA LEU A 381 3.51 -21.13 5.44
C LEU A 381 3.61 -20.89 6.95
N PHE A 382 3.48 -19.65 7.38
CA PHE A 382 3.57 -19.28 8.79
C PHE A 382 2.24 -19.46 9.53
N CYS A 383 1.21 -18.67 9.20
CA CYS A 383 -0.01 -18.58 10.00
C CYS A 383 -0.78 -19.90 10.07
N VAL A 384 -0.94 -20.59 8.93
CA VAL A 384 -1.66 -21.88 8.92
C VAL A 384 -0.90 -22.91 9.76
N THR A 385 0.41 -22.97 9.60
CA THR A 385 1.25 -23.91 10.35
C THR A 385 1.34 -23.57 11.83
N VAL A 386 1.43 -22.29 12.22
CA VAL A 386 1.45 -21.87 13.63
C VAL A 386 0.14 -22.26 14.31
N LEU A 387 -1.00 -22.04 13.65
CA LEU A 387 -2.31 -22.40 14.20
C LEU A 387 -2.42 -23.92 14.36
N GLU A 388 -2.08 -24.69 13.33
CA GLU A 388 -2.08 -26.16 13.39
C GLU A 388 -1.12 -26.68 14.48
N PHE A 389 0.09 -26.12 14.57
CA PHE A 389 1.07 -26.43 15.59
C PHE A 389 0.56 -26.10 17.00
N SER A 390 -0.07 -24.94 17.19
CA SER A 390 -0.57 -24.53 18.49
C SER A 390 -1.72 -25.41 18.97
N PHE A 391 -2.62 -25.84 18.09
CA PHE A 391 -3.71 -26.75 18.45
C PHE A 391 -3.26 -28.19 18.67
N THR A 392 -2.14 -28.61 18.08
CA THR A 392 -1.58 -29.96 18.28
C THR A 392 -0.67 -30.05 19.49
N GLN A 393 0.01 -28.97 19.86
CA GLN A 393 0.90 -28.92 21.02
C GLN A 393 0.21 -28.45 22.30
N ALA A 394 -0.93 -27.75 22.21
CA ALA A 394 -1.66 -27.29 23.39
C ALA A 394 -2.65 -28.34 23.92
N PRO A 395 -2.80 -28.46 25.25
CA PRO A 395 -3.85 -29.26 25.87
C PRO A 395 -5.25 -28.83 25.42
N GLU A 396 -6.21 -29.77 25.41
CA GLU A 396 -7.60 -29.49 25.00
C GLU A 396 -8.25 -28.36 25.82
N SER A 397 -7.93 -28.30 27.12
CA SER A 397 -8.37 -27.28 28.09
C SER A 397 -7.82 -25.88 27.79
N MET A 398 -6.72 -25.78 27.03
CA MET A 398 -5.91 -24.55 26.86
C MET A 398 -5.99 -23.93 25.46
N LYS A 399 -6.77 -24.52 24.54
CA LYS A 399 -6.91 -24.00 23.16
C LYS A 399 -7.41 -22.56 23.11
N SER A 400 -8.31 -22.16 23.99
CA SER A 400 -8.80 -20.78 24.11
C SER A 400 -7.73 -19.81 24.61
N VAL A 401 -6.86 -20.26 25.53
CA VAL A 401 -5.71 -19.50 26.04
C VAL A 401 -4.69 -19.27 24.92
N MET A 402 -4.40 -20.29 24.11
CA MET A 402 -3.52 -20.15 22.95
C MET A 402 -4.05 -19.13 21.93
N GLN A 403 -5.35 -19.14 21.66
CA GLN A 403 -5.97 -18.18 20.76
C GLN A 403 -5.90 -16.75 21.32
N ALA A 404 -6.07 -16.58 22.64
CA ALA A 404 -5.92 -15.28 23.28
C ALA A 404 -4.48 -14.75 23.18
N ILE A 405 -3.47 -15.62 23.38
CA ILE A 405 -2.06 -15.27 23.21
C ILE A 405 -1.77 -14.88 21.76
N TRP A 406 -2.31 -15.60 20.78
CA TRP A 406 -2.20 -15.27 19.36
C TRP A 406 -2.71 -13.85 19.06
N LEU A 407 -3.92 -13.52 19.52
CA LEU A 407 -4.49 -12.18 19.34
C LEU A 407 -3.67 -11.10 20.07
N LEU A 408 -3.16 -11.42 21.26
CA LEU A 408 -2.28 -10.53 22.01
C LEU A 408 -0.98 -10.25 21.24
N SER A 409 -0.38 -11.27 20.61
CA SER A 409 0.81 -11.11 19.77
C SER A 409 0.55 -10.19 18.57
N SER A 410 -0.61 -10.30 17.91
CA SER A 410 -1.02 -9.35 16.87
C SER A 410 -1.24 -7.93 17.42
N GLY A 411 -1.83 -7.80 18.62
CA GLY A 411 -1.96 -6.51 19.31
C GLY A 411 -0.60 -5.84 19.58
N PHE A 412 0.39 -6.61 20.05
CA PHE A 412 1.76 -6.10 20.20
C PHE A 412 2.42 -5.75 18.86
N GLY A 413 2.13 -6.51 17.79
CA GLY A 413 2.58 -6.18 16.44
C GLY A 413 2.08 -4.81 15.97
N ASN A 414 0.78 -4.54 16.15
CA ASN A 414 0.18 -3.23 15.87
C ASN A 414 0.84 -2.11 16.68
N LEU A 415 1.11 -2.35 17.97
CA LEU A 415 1.77 -1.37 18.85
C LEU A 415 3.17 -1.03 18.34
N ILE A 416 3.97 -2.04 17.94
CA ILE A 416 5.31 -1.82 17.36
C ILE A 416 5.22 -0.96 16.10
N THR A 417 4.28 -1.28 15.20
CA THR A 417 4.06 -0.51 13.97
C THR A 417 3.69 0.94 14.25
N PHE A 418 2.77 1.18 15.19
CA PHE A 418 2.37 2.52 15.60
C PHE A 418 3.54 3.32 16.18
N THR A 419 4.32 2.72 17.10
CA THR A 419 5.47 3.38 17.72
C THR A 419 6.54 3.75 16.68
N VAL A 420 6.86 2.84 15.75
CA VAL A 420 7.84 3.15 14.70
C VAL A 420 7.36 4.28 13.79
N ALA A 421 6.07 4.32 13.46
CA ALA A 421 5.48 5.38 12.65
C ALA A 421 5.51 6.76 13.34
N ASP A 422 5.26 6.80 14.66
CA ASP A 422 5.23 8.05 15.44
C ASP A 422 6.64 8.63 15.67
N LEU A 423 7.63 7.78 15.90
CA LEU A 423 9.02 8.18 16.14
C LEU A 423 9.72 8.82 14.92
N ARG A 424 9.12 8.74 13.72
CA ARG A 424 9.66 9.28 12.45
C ARG A 424 11.17 8.98 12.26
N LEU A 425 11.58 7.77 12.63
CA LEU A 425 13.00 7.36 12.66
C LEU A 425 13.67 7.41 11.28
N PHE A 426 12.87 7.33 10.21
CA PHE A 426 13.36 7.21 8.84
C PHE A 426 12.93 8.42 7.99
N ALA A 427 13.90 9.00 7.27
CA ALA A 427 13.64 10.12 6.37
C ALA A 427 12.99 9.67 5.04
N SER A 428 13.23 8.42 4.63
CA SER A 428 12.67 7.82 3.40
C SER A 428 11.88 6.56 3.72
N ARG A 429 10.84 6.28 2.92
CA ARG A 429 10.01 5.07 3.12
C ARG A 429 10.75 3.81 2.67
N SER A 430 11.64 3.95 1.68
CA SER A 430 12.51 2.85 1.26
C SER A 430 13.39 2.34 2.41
N SER A 431 13.99 3.24 3.19
CA SER A 431 14.82 2.86 4.34
C SER A 431 14.03 2.17 5.46
N GLU A 432 12.78 2.59 5.69
CA GLU A 432 11.86 1.91 6.62
C GLU A 432 11.61 0.45 6.19
N PHE A 433 11.34 0.20 4.90
CA PHE A 433 11.14 -1.17 4.39
C PHE A 433 12.38 -2.04 4.53
N PHE A 434 13.57 -1.52 4.21
CA PHE A 434 14.83 -2.27 4.39
C PHE A 434 15.14 -2.55 5.86
N PHE A 435 14.84 -1.60 6.75
CA PHE A 435 14.99 -1.79 8.19
C PHE A 435 14.11 -2.94 8.70
N PHE A 436 12.83 -2.95 8.33
CA PHE A 436 11.91 -4.02 8.73
C PHE A 436 12.32 -5.38 8.14
N ALA A 437 12.76 -5.42 6.88
CA ALA A 437 13.28 -6.65 6.28
C ALA A 437 14.51 -7.20 7.04
N GLY A 438 15.46 -6.33 7.41
CA GLY A 438 16.63 -6.71 8.21
C GLY A 438 16.26 -7.20 9.60
N LEU A 439 15.36 -6.48 10.29
CA LEU A 439 14.86 -6.86 11.60
C LEU A 439 14.14 -8.21 11.56
N MET A 440 13.36 -8.47 10.51
CA MET A 440 12.70 -9.76 10.31
C MET A 440 13.71 -10.90 10.12
N GLY A 441 14.81 -10.65 9.40
CA GLY A 441 15.91 -11.62 9.27
C GLY A 441 16.54 -11.98 10.62
N VAL A 442 16.77 -11.00 11.50
CA VAL A 442 17.26 -11.25 12.86
C VAL A 442 16.27 -12.07 13.68
N VAL A 443 14.99 -11.72 13.61
CA VAL A 443 13.91 -12.41 14.31
C VAL A 443 13.75 -13.85 13.80
N ASP A 444 13.91 -14.08 12.50
CA ASP A 444 13.90 -15.41 11.90
C ASP A 444 15.07 -16.27 12.38
N ILE A 445 16.29 -15.71 12.48
CA ILE A 445 17.44 -16.40 13.09
C ILE A 445 17.15 -16.80 14.53
N ILE A 446 16.58 -15.90 15.34
CA ILE A 446 16.18 -16.20 16.72
C ILE A 446 15.14 -17.32 16.75
N PHE A 447 14.13 -17.26 15.87
CA PHE A 447 13.11 -18.29 15.76
C PHE A 447 13.70 -19.65 15.39
N ILE A 448 14.63 -19.71 14.43
CA ILE A 448 15.32 -20.95 14.03
C ILE A 448 16.09 -21.53 15.22
N ILE A 449 16.77 -20.70 16.02
CA ILE A 449 17.49 -21.15 17.22
C ILE A 449 16.52 -21.74 18.26
N LEU A 450 15.38 -21.09 18.48
CA LEU A 450 14.34 -21.59 19.39
C LEU A 450 13.71 -22.89 18.87
N ALA A 451 13.44 -22.96 17.57
CA ALA A 451 12.85 -24.11 16.91
C ALA A 451 13.74 -25.36 16.98
N VAL A 452 15.06 -25.21 16.79
CA VAL A 452 16.00 -26.34 16.90
C VAL A 452 16.08 -26.89 18.32
N ARG A 453 15.88 -26.05 19.34
CA ARG A 453 15.87 -26.47 20.76
C ARG A 453 14.52 -26.96 21.25
N TYR A 454 13.47 -26.80 20.46
CA TYR A 454 12.12 -27.17 20.87
C TYR A 454 11.92 -28.68 20.84
N LYS A 455 11.38 -29.22 21.94
CA LYS A 455 10.99 -30.63 22.04
C LYS A 455 9.47 -30.72 21.88
N TYR A 456 9.04 -31.48 20.89
CA TYR A 456 7.62 -31.73 20.64
C TYR A 456 7.01 -32.47 21.83
N VAL A 457 5.85 -31.97 22.28
CA VAL A 457 5.03 -32.63 23.28
C VAL A 457 4.18 -33.68 22.57
N THR A 458 4.35 -34.94 22.97
CA THR A 458 3.48 -36.04 22.54
C THR A 458 2.20 -36.03 23.38
N PRO A 459 1.00 -36.13 22.79
CA PRO A 459 -0.24 -36.29 23.55
C PRO A 459 -0.15 -37.47 24.52
N ARG A 460 -0.75 -37.36 25.71
CA ARG A 460 -0.79 -38.47 26.68
C ARG A 460 -1.53 -39.66 26.05
N SER A 461 -0.82 -40.77 25.88
CA SER A 461 -1.20 -42.07 25.28
C SER A 461 -2.44 -42.78 25.87
N GLY A 462 -3.27 -42.13 26.69
CA GLY A 462 -4.39 -42.78 27.38
C GLY A 462 -5.76 -42.67 26.69
N ARG A 463 -5.88 -41.94 25.58
CA ARG A 463 -7.18 -41.71 24.89
C ARG A 463 -7.16 -41.91 23.38
N ASP A 464 -5.99 -42.07 22.78
CA ASP A 464 -5.87 -42.31 21.34
C ASP A 464 -6.06 -43.78 20.96
N ASP A 465 -5.95 -44.72 21.90
CA ASP A 465 -6.28 -46.14 21.66
C ASP A 465 -7.75 -46.30 21.27
N GLU A 466 -8.65 -45.46 21.81
CA GLU A 466 -10.07 -45.44 21.48
C GLU A 466 -10.34 -44.76 20.11
N LEU A 467 -9.50 -43.81 19.70
CA LEU A 467 -9.58 -43.15 18.39
C LEU A 467 -8.94 -43.99 17.27
N ALA A 468 -7.89 -44.76 17.57
CA ALA A 468 -7.30 -45.74 16.67
C ALA A 468 -8.25 -46.94 16.44
N LEU A 469 -8.98 -47.37 17.48
CA LEU A 469 -10.04 -48.38 17.36
C LEU A 469 -11.24 -47.90 16.51
N VAL A 470 -11.55 -46.60 16.51
CA VAL A 470 -12.62 -46.02 15.68
C VAL A 470 -12.14 -45.65 14.27
N ALA A 471 -10.85 -45.37 14.08
CA ALA A 471 -10.24 -45.11 12.77
C ALA A 471 -9.81 -46.39 12.02
N GLY A 472 -9.86 -47.55 12.68
CA GLY A 472 -9.41 -48.85 12.16
C GLY A 472 -10.39 -49.61 11.24
N THR A 473 -11.50 -49.02 10.79
CA THR A 473 -12.45 -49.66 9.87
C THR A 473 -12.55 -48.94 8.52
N ALA A 474 -11.40 -48.72 7.86
CA ALA A 474 -11.40 -48.33 6.45
C ALA A 474 -10.08 -48.62 5.70
N ILE A 475 -9.37 -49.73 5.98
CA ILE A 475 -8.36 -50.24 5.03
C ILE A 475 -8.43 -51.79 5.00
N ASN A 476 -8.88 -52.29 3.85
CA ASN A 476 -8.71 -53.64 3.28
C ASN A 476 -9.33 -54.85 3.99
N ALA A 477 -10.60 -55.11 3.64
CA ALA A 477 -11.01 -56.45 3.25
C ALA A 477 -10.88 -56.57 1.73
N ARG A 478 -9.76 -57.13 1.25
CA ARG A 478 -9.64 -57.88 0.00
C ARG A 478 -8.23 -58.44 -0.11
N ASP A 479 -8.20 -59.71 -0.49
CA ASP A 479 -7.04 -60.53 -0.86
C ASP A 479 -6.35 -61.21 0.33
N ASP A 480 -6.92 -62.36 0.74
CA ASP A 480 -6.19 -63.64 0.81
C ASP A 480 -7.14 -64.78 1.27
N GLU A 481 -8.02 -65.20 0.37
CA GLU A 481 -8.51 -66.59 0.35
C GLU A 481 -7.86 -67.25 -0.87
N PHE A 482 -6.78 -68.01 -0.68
CA PHE A 482 -6.46 -69.22 -1.45
C PHE A 482 -5.27 -69.94 -0.80
N GLY A 483 -5.52 -71.16 -0.27
CA GLY A 483 -4.47 -72.17 -0.12
C GLY A 483 -4.13 -72.68 1.28
N SER A 484 -5.11 -73.18 2.05
CA SER A 484 -4.82 -74.22 3.05
C SER A 484 -4.93 -75.60 2.38
N GLY A 485 -3.78 -76.09 1.92
CA GLY A 485 -3.60 -77.49 1.55
C GLY A 485 -3.66 -78.39 2.78
N ILE A 486 -4.56 -79.37 2.70
CA ILE A 486 -4.75 -80.47 3.64
C ILE A 486 -3.57 -81.45 3.51
N SER A 487 -3.13 -81.98 4.63
CA SER A 487 -2.49 -83.30 4.76
C SER A 487 -3.14 -84.00 5.95
N PRO A 488 -3.28 -85.34 5.98
CA PRO A 488 -2.55 -86.35 5.22
C PRO A 488 -3.21 -86.84 3.94
#